data_AF-N6VNV3-F1
#
_entry.id   AF-N6VNV3-F1
#
_cell.length_a   1.000
_cell.length_b   1.000
_cell.length_c   1.000
_cell.angle_alpha   90.00
_cell.angle_beta   90.00
_cell.angle_gamma   90.00
#
_symmetry.space_group_name_H-M   'P 1'
#
loop_
_entity.id
_entity.type
_entity.pdbx_description
1 polymer ?
#
loop_
_entity_poly.entity_id
_entity_poly.type
_entity_poly.pdbx_seq_one_letter_code
_entity_poly.pdbx_strand_id
1 'polypeptide(L)'
;MKVGREVTATLTNVTIEGTGSGTSGSGEGSKGVIKEGTEMMMMMNMVTIEGVKKGKVDINMGTIGFESGNGNWGVKVENGATANIMGATITGSGNGEGTGLYVVGGTATMNGGEISEVSEGVLMKGGGTLTMNNGSIGFKDGAENFGIGVGKLVTNARLTDLTITGASGQGKGKGVIMESMGKMTMTNVGISGVQTGIQVSNGNLTVNGGEIKEVQTGISMLGSGKLVVNNGARITFKGDHGVKVGGTVNATITGAEIKGVGRER
;
A
#
# COMPACT_ATOMS: atom_id res chain seq x y z
N MET A 1 -8.96 -11.14 22.86
CA MET A 1 -9.86 -10.17 23.52
C MET A 1 -11.16 -10.10 22.72
N LYS A 2 -12.34 -10.18 23.34
CA LYS A 2 -13.63 -9.92 22.67
C LYS A 2 -14.14 -8.58 23.18
N VAL A 3 -14.09 -7.55 22.34
CA VAL A 3 -14.58 -6.20 22.69
C VAL A 3 -16.04 -6.10 22.24
N GLY A 4 -16.93 -5.79 23.19
CA GLY A 4 -18.35 -5.55 22.92
C GLY A 4 -18.60 -4.23 22.19
N ARG A 5 -19.85 -3.96 21.81
CA ARG A 5 -20.24 -2.71 21.14
C ARG A 5 -19.86 -1.49 21.99
N GLU A 6 -19.30 -0.48 21.32
CA GLU A 6 -19.02 0.86 21.85
C GLU A 6 -17.92 0.98 22.93
N VAL A 7 -16.81 0.25 22.78
CA VAL A 7 -15.63 0.46 23.63
C VAL A 7 -14.38 0.72 22.79
N THR A 8 -13.72 1.85 23.05
CA THR A 8 -12.35 2.12 22.59
C THR A 8 -11.38 1.53 23.61
N ALA A 9 -10.60 0.52 23.20
CA ALA A 9 -9.50 0.00 24.00
C ALA A 9 -8.19 0.63 23.52
N THR A 10 -7.53 1.39 24.38
CA THR A 10 -6.18 1.93 24.12
C THR A 10 -5.18 1.05 24.86
N LEU A 11 -4.33 0.37 24.10
CA LEU A 11 -3.32 -0.55 24.61
C LEU A 11 -1.97 0.14 24.53
N THR A 12 -1.32 0.34 25.67
CA THR A 12 0.02 0.94 25.75
C THR A 12 0.86 0.07 26.70
N ASN A 13 1.95 -0.51 26.17
CA ASN A 13 2.91 -1.38 26.88
C ASN A 13 2.33 -2.70 27.44
N VAL A 14 1.97 -3.65 26.57
CA VAL A 14 1.42 -4.98 26.94
C VAL A 14 2.07 -6.12 26.11
N THR A 15 2.51 -7.24 26.72
CA THR A 15 2.90 -8.53 26.08
C THR A 15 1.85 -9.53 26.48
N ILE A 16 1.45 -10.35 25.52
CA ILE A 16 0.47 -11.40 25.68
C ILE A 16 1.05 -12.63 24.97
N GLU A 17 1.44 -13.65 25.71
CA GLU A 17 1.87 -14.94 25.16
C GLU A 17 0.89 -16.05 25.51
N GLY A 18 0.49 -16.84 24.50
CA GLY A 18 -0.32 -18.03 24.68
C GLY A 18 0.42 -19.25 24.11
N THR A 19 0.83 -20.18 24.97
CA THR A 19 1.54 -21.42 24.57
C THR A 19 0.75 -22.70 24.86
N GLY A 20 -0.55 -22.60 25.13
CA GLY A 20 -1.37 -23.76 25.49
C GLY A 20 -1.95 -24.52 24.30
N SER A 21 -1.66 -25.82 24.19
CA SER A 21 -2.48 -26.79 23.46
C SER A 21 -3.65 -27.21 24.35
N GLY A 22 -4.82 -26.62 24.14
CA GLY A 22 -6.01 -26.95 24.93
C GLY A 22 -6.50 -28.36 24.65
N THR A 23 -6.21 -29.31 25.55
CA THR A 23 -6.97 -30.56 25.64
C THR A 23 -8.19 -30.37 26.53
N SER A 24 -9.26 -31.04 26.14
CA SER A 24 -10.62 -30.96 26.66
C SER A 24 -10.72 -31.19 28.18
N GLY A 25 -11.26 -30.20 28.90
CA GLY A 25 -11.67 -30.36 30.29
C GLY A 25 -12.46 -29.14 30.77
N SER A 26 -13.55 -29.39 31.50
CA SER A 26 -14.51 -28.40 32.03
C SER A 26 -13.98 -27.53 33.20
N GLY A 27 -12.67 -27.26 33.24
CA GLY A 27 -12.03 -26.30 34.14
C GLY A 27 -11.55 -25.10 33.34
N GLU A 28 -11.65 -23.89 33.89
CA GLU A 28 -11.34 -22.62 33.23
C GLU A 28 -10.09 -22.68 32.34
N GLY A 29 -10.31 -22.76 31.02
CA GLY A 29 -9.25 -22.78 30.02
C GLY A 29 -8.48 -21.47 29.96
N SER A 30 -7.24 -21.56 29.47
CA SER A 30 -6.21 -20.51 29.38
C SER A 30 -6.73 -19.08 29.23
N LYS A 31 -6.73 -18.32 30.34
CA LYS A 31 -7.02 -16.88 30.37
C LYS A 31 -5.74 -16.11 30.00
N GLY A 32 -5.78 -15.28 28.96
CA GLY A 32 -4.58 -14.69 28.35
C GLY A 32 -3.98 -13.43 28.99
N VAL A 33 -4.72 -12.55 29.69
CA VAL A 33 -4.12 -11.34 30.30
C VAL A 33 -4.74 -10.99 31.65
N ILE A 34 -3.90 -10.92 32.68
CA ILE A 34 -4.13 -10.32 34.01
C ILE A 34 -2.90 -9.44 34.31
N LYS A 35 -3.05 -8.23 34.88
CA LYS A 35 -1.93 -7.31 35.16
C LYS A 35 -1.85 -6.95 36.66
N GLU A 36 -0.79 -7.41 37.32
CA GLU A 36 -0.28 -6.88 38.59
C GLU A 36 1.19 -6.45 38.41
N GLY A 37 1.56 -5.26 38.90
CA GLY A 37 2.95 -4.79 38.97
C GLY A 37 3.40 -3.78 37.89
N THR A 38 4.27 -2.86 38.30
CA THR A 38 4.75 -1.68 37.55
C THR A 38 6.01 -1.95 36.73
N GLU A 39 5.92 -1.58 35.45
CA GLU A 39 7.01 -1.27 34.50
C GLU A 39 7.83 -2.43 33.91
N MET A 40 7.48 -2.86 32.67
CA MET A 40 8.40 -3.28 31.61
C MET A 40 7.72 -3.21 30.22
N MET A 41 8.49 -2.84 29.17
CA MET A 41 8.04 -2.73 27.77
C MET A 41 7.97 -4.10 27.05
N MET A 42 7.05 -4.19 26.08
CA MET A 42 6.55 -5.45 25.51
C MET A 42 6.54 -5.33 23.96
N MET A 43 7.26 -6.21 23.24
CA MET A 43 7.28 -6.26 21.77
C MET A 43 6.19 -7.22 21.25
N MET A 44 5.24 -6.73 20.44
CA MET A 44 4.20 -7.54 19.81
C MET A 44 4.63 -7.96 18.40
N ASN A 45 4.71 -9.26 18.13
CA ASN A 45 4.90 -9.79 16.78
C ASN A 45 3.54 -10.29 16.26
N MET A 46 3.12 -9.81 15.08
CA MET A 46 1.89 -10.20 14.37
C MET A 46 0.56 -9.72 15.02
N VAL A 47 -0.03 -8.64 14.47
CA VAL A 47 -1.40 -8.21 14.80
C VAL A 47 -2.31 -8.48 13.62
N THR A 48 -2.89 -9.68 13.57
CA THR A 48 -3.96 -10.00 12.62
C THR A 48 -5.29 -9.52 13.20
N ILE A 49 -5.80 -8.38 12.74
CA ILE A 49 -7.16 -7.92 13.08
C ILE A 49 -8.13 -8.52 12.06
N GLU A 50 -8.60 -9.73 12.33
CA GLU A 50 -9.67 -10.35 11.56
C GLU A 50 -11.05 -10.01 12.14
N GLY A 51 -11.99 -9.62 11.28
CA GLY A 51 -13.41 -9.54 11.63
C GLY A 51 -13.98 -8.17 12.03
N VAL A 52 -13.34 -7.05 11.69
CA VAL A 52 -13.98 -5.72 11.79
C VAL A 52 -14.94 -5.55 10.62
N LYS A 53 -16.09 -6.23 10.69
CA LYS A 53 -17.11 -6.26 9.64
C LYS A 53 -17.77 -4.90 9.40
N LYS A 54 -17.70 -4.00 10.40
CA LYS A 54 -18.02 -2.55 10.39
C LYS A 54 -17.30 -1.92 11.59
N GLY A 55 -16.42 -0.96 11.39
CA GLY A 55 -15.71 -0.32 12.50
C GLY A 55 -14.45 0.41 12.07
N LYS A 56 -13.84 1.12 13.02
CA LYS A 56 -12.64 1.90 12.85
C LYS A 56 -11.48 1.22 13.58
N VAL A 57 -10.35 1.07 12.91
CA VAL A 57 -9.10 0.59 13.48
C VAL A 57 -8.06 1.70 13.33
N ASP A 58 -7.43 2.08 14.44
CA ASP A 58 -6.29 2.99 14.45
C ASP A 58 -5.03 2.19 14.82
N ILE A 59 -4.05 2.15 13.91
CA ILE A 59 -2.73 1.54 14.12
C ILE A 59 -1.74 2.69 14.24
N ASN A 60 -1.14 2.86 15.41
CA ASN A 60 -0.22 3.95 15.68
C ASN A 60 1.18 3.38 15.96
N MET A 61 2.07 3.56 14.99
CA MET A 61 3.45 3.09 14.98
C MET A 61 3.55 1.55 15.11
N GLY A 62 4.77 1.05 15.32
CA GLY A 62 5.03 -0.37 15.55
C GLY A 62 5.24 -1.16 14.26
N THR A 63 5.52 -2.45 14.43
CA THR A 63 5.85 -3.36 13.33
C THR A 63 4.80 -4.46 13.21
N ILE A 64 4.32 -4.68 12.00
CA ILE A 64 3.42 -5.76 11.62
C ILE A 64 4.20 -6.67 10.67
N GLY A 65 4.74 -7.76 11.22
CA GLY A 65 5.29 -8.85 10.42
C GLY A 65 4.18 -9.82 9.99
N PHE A 66 4.29 -10.40 8.81
CA PHE A 66 3.43 -11.52 8.39
C PHE A 66 4.22 -12.54 7.56
N GLU A 67 3.80 -13.80 7.59
CA GLU A 67 4.44 -14.87 6.81
C GLU A 67 4.12 -14.73 5.32
N SER A 68 5.11 -14.94 4.44
CA SER A 68 4.85 -14.95 3.00
C SER A 68 3.85 -16.03 2.63
N GLY A 69 2.98 -15.70 1.67
CA GLY A 69 2.11 -16.65 1.03
C GLY A 69 1.09 -15.95 0.15
N ASN A 70 0.67 -16.60 -0.93
CA ASN A 70 -0.40 -16.07 -1.76
C ASN A 70 -1.69 -15.88 -0.94
N GLY A 71 -2.21 -14.66 -0.92
CA GLY A 71 -3.37 -14.29 -0.13
C GLY A 71 -3.05 -13.97 1.33
N ASN A 72 -1.78 -13.92 1.74
CA ASN A 72 -1.41 -13.39 3.05
C ASN A 72 -1.30 -11.86 2.99
N TRP A 73 -1.59 -11.22 4.13
CA TRP A 73 -1.55 -9.77 4.24
C TRP A 73 -1.00 -9.31 5.58
N GLY A 74 -0.39 -8.12 5.61
CA GLY A 74 -0.05 -7.44 6.85
C GLY A 74 -1.30 -6.83 7.50
N VAL A 75 -1.99 -5.95 6.77
CA VAL A 75 -3.25 -5.31 7.21
C VAL A 75 -4.33 -5.54 6.17
N LYS A 76 -5.49 -6.05 6.59
CA LYS A 76 -6.67 -6.19 5.73
C LYS A 76 -7.82 -5.31 6.20
N VAL A 77 -8.41 -4.59 5.26
CA VAL A 77 -9.58 -3.71 5.48
C VAL A 77 -10.78 -4.28 4.73
N GLU A 78 -11.81 -4.69 5.47
CA GLU A 78 -13.04 -5.23 4.90
C GLU A 78 -14.03 -4.13 4.49
N ASN A 79 -15.04 -4.52 3.70
CA ASN A 79 -16.03 -3.59 3.19
C ASN A 79 -16.72 -2.78 4.31
N GLY A 80 -16.74 -1.46 4.18
CA GLY A 80 -17.35 -0.55 5.15
C GLY A 80 -16.50 -0.31 6.41
N ALA A 81 -15.32 -0.92 6.53
CA ALA A 81 -14.38 -0.62 7.60
C ALA A 81 -13.57 0.65 7.30
N THR A 82 -13.01 1.24 8.35
CA THR A 82 -12.04 2.33 8.26
C THR A 82 -10.75 1.92 8.96
N ALA A 83 -9.62 1.99 8.26
CA ALA A 83 -8.30 1.83 8.86
C ALA A 83 -7.53 3.15 8.78
N ASN A 84 -7.01 3.62 9.90
CA ASN A 84 -6.01 4.69 9.94
C ASN A 84 -4.72 4.10 10.47
N ILE A 85 -3.67 4.19 9.67
CA ILE A 85 -2.36 3.64 9.97
C ILE A 85 -1.40 4.84 10.04
N MET A 86 -0.72 5.02 11.16
CA MET A 86 0.17 6.16 11.37
C MET A 86 1.56 5.65 11.71
N GLY A 87 2.51 5.79 10.80
CA GLY A 87 3.93 5.49 11.04
C GLY A 87 4.26 4.02 11.33
N ALA A 88 3.39 3.07 10.96
CA ALA A 88 3.65 1.66 11.15
C ALA A 88 4.58 1.09 10.07
N THR A 89 5.41 0.12 10.45
CA THR A 89 6.16 -0.73 9.53
C THR A 89 5.36 -2.00 9.28
N ILE A 90 5.10 -2.34 8.02
CA ILE A 90 4.42 -3.56 7.61
C ILE A 90 5.37 -4.35 6.72
N THR A 91 5.83 -5.50 7.18
CA THR A 91 6.83 -6.30 6.47
C THR A 91 6.38 -7.73 6.28
N GLY A 92 6.54 -8.25 5.08
CA GLY A 92 6.48 -9.69 4.85
C GLY A 92 7.72 -10.39 5.41
N SER A 93 7.66 -11.71 5.52
CA SER A 93 8.82 -12.57 5.75
C SER A 93 8.96 -13.57 4.60
N GLY A 94 10.06 -14.33 4.55
CA GLY A 94 10.24 -15.39 3.54
C GLY A 94 10.49 -14.85 2.13
N ASN A 95 9.79 -15.40 1.14
CA ASN A 95 10.01 -15.07 -0.28
C ASN A 95 9.35 -13.74 -0.70
N GLY A 96 8.69 -13.05 0.24
CA GLY A 96 7.99 -11.80 -0.03
C GLY A 96 6.75 -11.96 -0.90
N GLU A 97 6.07 -13.11 -0.86
CA GLU A 97 4.73 -13.26 -1.41
C GLU A 97 3.68 -12.69 -0.44
N GLY A 98 2.77 -11.84 -0.93
CA GLY A 98 1.65 -11.30 -0.15
C GLY A 98 1.54 -9.78 -0.23
N THR A 99 0.51 -9.24 0.41
CA THR A 99 0.14 -7.82 0.33
C THR A 99 0.40 -7.09 1.64
N GLY A 100 1.11 -5.96 1.63
CA GLY A 100 1.30 -5.15 2.84
C GLY A 100 -0.03 -4.65 3.41
N LEU A 101 -0.73 -3.81 2.63
CA LEU A 101 -2.06 -3.30 2.95
C LEU A 101 -3.09 -3.74 1.90
N TYR A 102 -4.00 -4.63 2.30
CA TYR A 102 -5.05 -5.16 1.43
C TYR A 102 -6.43 -4.59 1.78
N VAL A 103 -6.99 -3.74 0.93
CA VAL A 103 -8.28 -3.07 1.13
C VAL A 103 -9.33 -3.68 0.21
N VAL A 104 -10.18 -4.53 0.78
CA VAL A 104 -11.28 -5.18 0.06
C VAL A 104 -12.38 -4.16 -0.27
N GLY A 105 -12.59 -3.16 0.59
CA GLY A 105 -13.50 -2.04 0.41
C GLY A 105 -13.47 -1.13 1.66
N GLY A 106 -14.17 0.00 1.64
CA GLY A 106 -14.16 0.95 2.76
C GLY A 106 -13.10 2.05 2.64
N THR A 107 -12.58 2.55 3.75
CA THR A 107 -11.60 3.65 3.77
C THR A 107 -10.31 3.22 4.41
N ALA A 108 -9.18 3.46 3.72
CA ALA A 108 -7.86 3.25 4.28
C ALA A 108 -7.05 4.54 4.19
N THR A 109 -6.49 4.95 5.32
CA THR A 109 -5.54 6.06 5.42
C THR A 109 -4.23 5.56 6.00
N MET A 110 -3.10 5.78 5.33
CA MET A 110 -1.77 5.56 5.89
C MET A 110 -0.99 6.87 5.89
N ASN A 111 -0.52 7.29 7.05
CA ASN A 111 0.25 8.50 7.28
C ASN A 111 1.65 8.12 7.76
N GLY A 112 2.65 8.17 6.88
CA GLY A 112 4.00 7.70 7.14
C GLY A 112 4.09 6.18 7.25
N GLY A 113 5.24 5.71 7.71
CA GLY A 113 5.53 4.29 7.86
C GLY A 113 6.21 3.69 6.64
N GLU A 114 6.36 2.37 6.67
CA GLU A 114 7.09 1.61 5.67
C GLU A 114 6.32 0.33 5.34
N ILE A 115 6.24 -0.02 4.06
CA ILE A 115 5.83 -1.35 3.61
C ILE A 115 7.03 -1.97 2.89
N SER A 116 7.42 -3.19 3.26
CA SER A 116 8.60 -3.85 2.69
C SER A 116 8.47 -5.37 2.62
N GLU A 117 9.35 -6.01 1.85
CA GLU A 117 9.41 -7.47 1.73
C GLU A 117 8.07 -8.12 1.29
N VAL A 118 7.36 -7.46 0.36
CA VAL A 118 6.06 -7.90 -0.18
C VAL A 118 6.06 -8.00 -1.70
N SER A 119 5.09 -8.70 -2.27
CA SER A 119 4.86 -8.73 -3.72
C SER A 119 3.98 -7.55 -4.13
N GLU A 120 3.06 -7.17 -3.24
CA GLU A 120 2.15 -6.05 -3.42
C GLU A 120 2.25 -5.12 -2.21
N GLY A 121 2.64 -3.87 -2.42
CA GLY A 121 2.69 -2.89 -1.32
C GLY A 121 1.30 -2.62 -0.75
N VAL A 122 0.45 -1.99 -1.56
CA VAL A 122 -0.93 -1.67 -1.24
C VAL A 122 -1.83 -2.14 -2.37
N LEU A 123 -2.89 -2.89 -2.06
CA LEU A 123 -3.91 -3.26 -3.03
C LEU A 123 -5.30 -2.87 -2.51
N MET A 124 -5.97 -1.95 -3.19
CA MET A 124 -7.37 -1.63 -2.92
C MET A 124 -8.27 -2.10 -4.06
N LYS A 125 -9.15 -3.08 -3.81
CA LYS A 125 -10.00 -3.70 -4.85
C LYS A 125 -11.41 -3.12 -4.93
N GLY A 126 -12.08 -2.94 -3.79
CA GLY A 126 -13.49 -2.56 -3.75
C GLY A 126 -13.75 -1.07 -3.59
N GLY A 127 -15.04 -0.73 -3.52
CA GLY A 127 -15.48 0.65 -3.41
C GLY A 127 -14.99 1.36 -2.16
N GLY A 128 -14.69 2.65 -2.29
CA GLY A 128 -14.26 3.51 -1.20
C GLY A 128 -13.02 4.34 -1.53
N THR A 129 -12.29 4.78 -0.51
CA THR A 129 -11.18 5.72 -0.66
C THR A 129 -9.87 5.22 -0.06
N LEU A 130 -8.77 5.52 -0.76
CA LEU A 130 -7.40 5.30 -0.29
C LEU A 130 -6.71 6.64 -0.13
N THR A 131 -6.11 6.90 1.03
CA THR A 131 -5.25 8.05 1.27
C THR A 131 -3.91 7.57 1.82
N MET A 132 -2.83 7.96 1.17
CA MET A 132 -1.47 7.64 1.60
C MET A 132 -0.69 8.96 1.64
N ASN A 133 -0.19 9.36 2.80
CA ASN A 133 0.60 10.56 2.98
C ASN A 133 1.91 10.19 3.65
N ASN A 134 3.05 10.52 3.04
CA ASN A 134 4.38 10.20 3.56
C ASN A 134 4.64 8.69 3.67
N GLY A 135 5.91 8.30 3.72
CA GLY A 135 6.34 6.92 3.91
C GLY A 135 6.90 6.27 2.65
N SER A 136 7.29 5.00 2.80
CA SER A 136 7.98 4.23 1.77
C SER A 136 7.28 2.90 1.51
N ILE A 137 7.33 2.46 0.25
CA ILE A 137 6.86 1.15 -0.19
C ILE A 137 7.98 0.52 -1.01
N GLY A 138 8.60 -0.51 -0.45
CA GLY A 138 9.50 -1.43 -1.13
C GLY A 138 8.77 -2.73 -1.47
N PHE A 139 8.92 -3.23 -2.69
CA PHE A 139 8.34 -4.52 -3.07
C PHE A 139 9.30 -5.34 -3.92
N LYS A 140 9.16 -6.66 -3.85
CA LYS A 140 10.03 -7.62 -4.55
C LYS A 140 9.83 -7.60 -6.05
N ASP A 141 10.85 -8.02 -6.79
CA ASP A 141 10.78 -8.09 -8.25
C ASP A 141 9.80 -9.18 -8.69
N GLY A 142 9.07 -8.91 -9.78
CA GLY A 142 8.05 -9.80 -10.31
C GLY A 142 7.13 -9.07 -11.29
N ALA A 143 6.75 -9.71 -12.39
CA ALA A 143 5.95 -9.07 -13.44
C ALA A 143 4.55 -8.66 -12.97
N GLU A 144 4.00 -9.41 -12.00
CA GLU A 144 2.71 -9.14 -11.37
C GLU A 144 2.83 -8.30 -10.09
N ASN A 145 4.05 -7.98 -9.67
CA ASN A 145 4.29 -7.25 -8.42
C ASN A 145 4.16 -5.75 -8.62
N PHE A 146 3.69 -5.05 -7.59
CA PHE A 146 3.52 -3.61 -7.65
C PHE A 146 3.60 -2.91 -6.29
N GLY A 147 3.89 -1.62 -6.33
CA GLY A 147 3.86 -0.75 -5.16
C GLY A 147 2.42 -0.48 -4.71
N ILE A 148 1.60 0.13 -5.57
CA ILE A 148 0.20 0.45 -5.26
C ILE A 148 -0.74 0.06 -6.41
N GLY A 149 -1.72 -0.80 -6.13
CA GLY A 149 -2.78 -1.20 -7.05
C GLY A 149 -4.14 -0.65 -6.63
N VAL A 150 -4.79 0.10 -7.52
CA VAL A 150 -6.12 0.70 -7.31
C VAL A 150 -7.12 0.11 -8.30
N GLY A 151 -7.99 -0.74 -7.77
CA GLY A 151 -8.97 -1.52 -8.52
C GLY A 151 -10.16 -0.72 -9.02
N LYS A 152 -10.92 -1.35 -9.91
CA LYS A 152 -11.99 -0.74 -10.73
C LYS A 152 -13.05 0.03 -9.95
N LEU A 153 -13.37 -0.41 -8.73
CA LEU A 153 -14.47 0.14 -7.93
C LEU A 153 -14.05 1.30 -7.02
N VAL A 154 -12.75 1.55 -6.85
CA VAL A 154 -12.24 2.61 -5.96
C VAL A 154 -12.71 3.97 -6.46
N THR A 155 -13.25 4.83 -5.59
CA THR A 155 -13.79 6.12 -6.02
C THR A 155 -12.73 7.20 -6.07
N ASN A 156 -11.84 7.23 -5.07
CA ASN A 156 -10.76 8.20 -4.98
C ASN A 156 -9.51 7.60 -4.32
N ALA A 157 -8.36 7.81 -4.95
CA ALA A 157 -7.05 7.51 -4.38
C ALA A 157 -6.22 8.80 -4.32
N ARG A 158 -5.66 9.12 -3.15
CA ARG A 158 -4.77 10.26 -2.96
C ARG A 158 -3.43 9.78 -2.39
N LEU A 159 -2.35 10.06 -3.12
CA LEU A 159 -0.99 9.72 -2.77
C LEU A 159 -0.16 11.00 -2.65
N THR A 160 0.45 11.24 -1.49
CA THR A 160 1.21 12.46 -1.20
C THR A 160 2.56 12.08 -0.58
N ASP A 161 3.66 12.64 -1.07
CA ASP A 161 5.00 12.52 -0.46
C ASP A 161 5.48 11.08 -0.22
N LEU A 162 5.17 10.16 -1.15
CA LEU A 162 5.55 8.75 -1.03
C LEU A 162 6.83 8.44 -1.80
N THR A 163 7.59 7.46 -1.31
CA THR A 163 8.64 6.79 -2.09
C THR A 163 8.21 5.36 -2.40
N ILE A 164 8.17 5.00 -3.68
CA ILE A 164 7.82 3.66 -4.14
C ILE A 164 9.02 3.09 -4.90
N THR A 165 9.54 1.96 -4.45
CA THR A 165 10.75 1.36 -5.00
C THR A 165 10.53 -0.12 -5.26
N GLY A 166 10.72 -0.53 -6.52
CA GLY A 166 10.80 -1.95 -6.86
C GLY A 166 12.19 -2.53 -6.55
N ALA A 167 12.27 -3.83 -6.36
CA ALA A 167 13.55 -4.49 -6.21
C ALA A 167 14.27 -4.54 -7.57
N SER A 168 15.39 -3.82 -7.69
CA SER A 168 16.32 -3.71 -8.84
C SER A 168 16.05 -2.58 -9.83
N GLY A 169 17.15 -2.03 -10.38
CA GLY A 169 17.18 -0.80 -11.18
C GLY A 169 16.45 -0.82 -12.53
N GLN A 170 15.70 -1.89 -12.85
CA GLN A 170 14.68 -2.02 -13.90
C GLN A 170 13.75 -3.23 -13.63
N GLY A 171 13.24 -3.38 -12.40
CA GLY A 171 12.40 -4.53 -12.03
C GLY A 171 11.21 -4.74 -12.97
N LYS A 172 10.71 -5.97 -13.10
CA LYS A 172 9.56 -6.35 -13.94
C LYS A 172 8.23 -5.81 -13.42
N GLY A 173 8.20 -5.36 -12.16
CA GLY A 173 7.00 -4.86 -11.51
C GLY A 173 6.61 -3.44 -11.92
N LYS A 174 5.56 -2.92 -11.28
CA LYS A 174 5.00 -1.59 -11.59
C LYS A 174 4.95 -0.73 -10.33
N GLY A 175 5.22 0.56 -10.45
CA GLY A 175 5.13 1.47 -9.30
C GLY A 175 3.68 1.61 -8.84
N VAL A 176 2.83 2.10 -9.73
CA VAL A 176 1.40 2.30 -9.48
C VAL A 176 0.56 1.74 -10.63
N ILE A 177 -0.52 1.05 -10.28
CA ILE A 177 -1.55 0.55 -11.21
C ILE A 177 -2.89 1.19 -10.84
N MET A 178 -3.58 1.76 -11.83
CA MET A 178 -4.93 2.29 -11.68
C MET A 178 -5.87 1.69 -12.73
N GLU A 179 -6.82 0.89 -12.26
CA GLU A 179 -7.90 0.33 -13.09
C GLU A 179 -9.24 1.06 -12.90
N SER A 180 -9.34 1.87 -11.84
CA SER A 180 -10.53 2.63 -11.44
C SER A 180 -11.04 3.61 -12.50
N MET A 181 -12.37 3.76 -12.60
CA MET A 181 -13.01 4.87 -13.35
C MET A 181 -13.01 6.19 -12.57
N GLY A 182 -12.64 6.15 -11.29
CA GLY A 182 -12.60 7.29 -10.37
C GLY A 182 -11.38 8.18 -10.59
N LYS A 183 -10.98 8.88 -9.52
CA LYS A 183 -9.88 9.84 -9.54
C LYS A 183 -8.69 9.33 -8.74
N MET A 184 -7.49 9.47 -9.30
CA MET A 184 -6.23 9.36 -8.58
C MET A 184 -5.47 10.68 -8.63
N THR A 185 -5.00 11.15 -7.48
CA THR A 185 -4.11 12.32 -7.40
C THR A 185 -2.82 11.92 -6.72
N MET A 186 -1.70 12.16 -7.38
CA MET A 186 -0.35 11.94 -6.89
C MET A 186 0.33 13.29 -6.75
N THR A 187 0.83 13.59 -5.56
CA THR A 187 1.55 14.84 -5.28
C THR A 187 2.91 14.51 -4.70
N ASN A 188 3.98 14.93 -5.36
CA ASN A 188 5.36 14.70 -4.93
C ASN A 188 5.67 13.21 -4.61
N VAL A 189 5.24 12.30 -5.50
CA VAL A 189 5.51 10.87 -5.36
C VAL A 189 6.77 10.50 -6.14
N GLY A 190 7.70 9.80 -5.48
CA GLY A 190 8.89 9.20 -6.08
C GLY A 190 8.64 7.74 -6.47
N ILE A 191 9.00 7.35 -7.69
CA ILE A 191 8.92 5.98 -8.19
C ILE A 191 10.24 5.59 -8.84
N SER A 192 10.83 4.45 -8.45
CA SER A 192 12.05 3.93 -9.05
C SER A 192 12.16 2.42 -9.07
N GLY A 193 13.04 1.88 -9.93
CA GLY A 193 13.36 0.46 -9.98
C GLY A 193 12.22 -0.42 -10.47
N VAL A 194 11.41 0.06 -11.43
CA VAL A 194 10.22 -0.65 -11.92
C VAL A 194 10.14 -0.60 -13.45
N GLN A 195 9.38 -1.51 -14.06
CA GLN A 195 9.24 -1.54 -15.51
C GLN A 195 8.42 -0.34 -15.97
N THR A 196 7.25 -0.16 -15.35
CA THR A 196 6.38 0.98 -15.60
C THR A 196 6.17 1.76 -14.31
N GLY A 197 6.47 3.06 -14.34
CA GLY A 197 6.24 3.93 -13.20
C GLY A 197 4.77 3.96 -12.80
N ILE A 198 3.91 4.40 -13.73
CA ILE A 198 2.46 4.45 -13.53
C ILE A 198 1.74 3.83 -14.74
N GLN A 199 0.91 2.82 -14.49
CA GLN A 199 0.02 2.20 -15.47
C GLN A 199 -1.44 2.54 -15.16
N VAL A 200 -2.14 3.12 -16.11
CA VAL A 200 -3.56 3.49 -15.99
C VAL A 200 -4.37 2.86 -17.11
N SER A 201 -5.37 2.08 -16.75
CA SER A 201 -6.32 1.53 -17.69
C SER A 201 -7.48 2.50 -17.94
N ASN A 202 -8.02 3.15 -16.91
CA ASN A 202 -9.13 4.09 -17.04
C ASN A 202 -9.09 5.18 -15.95
N GLY A 203 -10.03 6.13 -16.05
CA GLY A 203 -10.28 7.13 -15.00
C GLY A 203 -9.43 8.37 -15.15
N ASN A 204 -9.35 9.16 -14.07
CA ASN A 204 -8.67 10.44 -14.09
C ASN A 204 -7.42 10.40 -13.22
N LEU A 205 -6.24 10.48 -13.84
CA LEU A 205 -4.96 10.59 -13.16
C LEU A 205 -4.46 12.03 -13.17
N THR A 206 -4.06 12.53 -12.01
CA THR A 206 -3.33 13.79 -11.85
C THR A 206 -2.01 13.53 -11.15
N VAL A 207 -0.89 13.91 -11.78
CA VAL A 207 0.47 13.86 -11.24
C VAL A 207 0.98 15.29 -11.08
N ASN A 208 1.15 15.71 -9.83
CA ASN A 208 1.61 17.04 -9.46
C ASN A 208 3.01 16.93 -8.83
N GLY A 209 4.05 17.24 -9.60
CA GLY A 209 5.44 17.08 -9.16
C GLY A 209 5.85 15.61 -8.98
N GLY A 210 6.89 15.37 -8.18
CA GLY A 210 7.47 14.05 -7.97
C GLY A 210 8.48 13.64 -9.04
N GLU A 211 9.01 12.42 -8.90
CA GLU A 211 10.07 11.89 -9.75
C GLU A 211 9.81 10.44 -10.10
N ILE A 212 9.81 10.11 -11.39
CA ILE A 212 9.77 8.74 -11.90
C ILE A 212 11.11 8.50 -12.62
N LYS A 213 11.90 7.56 -12.14
CA LYS A 213 13.24 7.27 -12.70
C LYS A 213 13.53 5.78 -12.72
N GLU A 214 14.58 5.39 -13.44
CA GLU A 214 15.00 3.98 -13.50
C GLU A 214 13.86 3.07 -14.00
N VAL A 215 13.10 3.57 -14.98
CA VAL A 215 11.96 2.86 -15.58
C VAL A 215 12.12 2.64 -17.07
N GLN A 216 11.44 1.62 -17.60
CA GLN A 216 11.27 1.45 -19.03
C GLN A 216 10.23 2.41 -19.59
N THR A 217 9.09 2.53 -18.91
CA THR A 217 8.05 3.51 -19.24
C THR A 217 7.71 4.35 -18.02
N GLY A 218 7.68 5.67 -18.17
CA GLY A 218 7.30 6.57 -17.08
C GLY A 218 5.81 6.43 -16.73
N ILE A 219 4.95 6.89 -17.62
CA ILE A 219 3.49 6.81 -17.49
C ILE A 219 2.92 6.13 -18.74
N SER A 220 2.01 5.17 -18.56
CA SER A 220 1.26 4.53 -19.63
C SER A 220 -0.24 4.60 -19.32
N MET A 221 -1.01 5.32 -20.14
CA MET A 221 -2.47 5.47 -19.99
C MET A 221 -3.17 5.16 -21.31
N LEU A 222 -3.88 4.02 -21.38
CA LEU A 222 -4.30 3.42 -22.67
C LEU A 222 -5.82 3.24 -22.86
N GLY A 223 -6.68 3.61 -21.91
CA GLY A 223 -8.14 3.50 -22.06
C GLY A 223 -8.84 4.84 -22.24
N SER A 224 -9.56 5.30 -21.22
CA SER A 224 -10.35 6.54 -21.26
C SER A 224 -10.16 7.38 -20.01
N GLY A 225 -10.44 8.69 -20.13
CA GLY A 225 -10.40 9.65 -19.02
C GLY A 225 -9.33 10.73 -19.21
N LYS A 226 -8.90 11.35 -18.12
CA LYS A 226 -7.99 12.50 -18.15
C LYS A 226 -6.63 12.18 -17.54
N LEU A 227 -5.56 12.52 -18.25
CA LEU A 227 -4.21 12.58 -17.71
C LEU A 227 -3.82 14.05 -17.49
N VAL A 228 -3.41 14.40 -16.28
CA VAL A 228 -2.77 15.69 -15.98
C VAL A 228 -1.40 15.43 -15.40
N VAL A 229 -0.36 16.02 -15.97
CA VAL A 229 1.01 16.00 -15.42
C VAL A 229 1.52 17.43 -15.33
N ASN A 230 1.84 17.90 -14.14
CA ASN A 230 2.22 19.29 -13.91
C ASN A 230 3.20 19.49 -12.75
N ASN A 231 3.43 20.75 -12.38
CA ASN A 231 4.15 21.17 -11.18
C ASN A 231 5.57 20.59 -11.07
N GLY A 232 6.32 20.56 -12.16
CA GLY A 232 7.72 20.12 -12.15
C GLY A 232 7.91 18.62 -12.01
N ALA A 233 6.90 17.80 -12.35
CA ALA A 233 7.06 16.35 -12.39
C ALA A 233 8.23 15.96 -13.31
N ARG A 234 9.15 15.13 -12.81
CA ARG A 234 10.33 14.68 -13.56
C ARG A 234 10.19 13.21 -13.93
N ILE A 235 10.36 12.88 -15.21
CA ILE A 235 10.26 11.52 -15.72
C ILE A 235 11.54 11.20 -16.50
N THR A 236 12.35 10.29 -15.97
CA THR A 236 13.56 9.78 -16.63
C THR A 236 13.36 8.31 -17.00
N PHE A 237 13.45 7.98 -18.29
CA PHE A 237 13.17 6.64 -18.78
C PHE A 237 14.29 6.10 -19.68
N LYS A 238 14.48 4.78 -19.63
CA LYS A 238 15.47 4.04 -20.44
C LYS A 238 14.82 3.33 -21.64
N GLY A 239 13.52 3.06 -21.57
CA GLY A 239 12.76 2.33 -22.59
C GLY A 239 12.13 3.24 -23.64
N ASP A 240 10.94 2.86 -24.10
CA ASP A 240 10.36 3.44 -25.31
C ASP A 240 9.66 4.78 -25.07
N HIS A 241 9.06 4.98 -23.89
CA HIS A 241 8.18 6.13 -23.65
C HIS A 241 8.36 6.73 -22.25
N GLY A 242 8.56 8.04 -22.19
CA GLY A 242 8.39 8.79 -20.93
C GLY A 242 6.91 8.85 -20.53
N VAL A 243 6.06 9.27 -21.47
CA VAL A 243 4.60 9.27 -21.30
C VAL A 243 3.95 8.68 -22.56
N LYS A 244 3.24 7.57 -22.41
CA LYS A 244 2.48 6.89 -23.46
C LYS A 244 0.99 7.08 -23.21
N VAL A 245 0.30 7.71 -24.16
CA VAL A 245 -1.14 7.94 -24.11
C VAL A 245 -1.81 7.29 -25.32
N GLY A 246 -2.93 6.60 -25.12
CA GLY A 246 -3.71 5.97 -26.17
C GLY A 246 -5.20 5.90 -25.84
N GLY A 247 -6.00 5.35 -26.74
CA GLY A 247 -7.45 5.26 -26.56
C GLY A 247 -8.14 6.61 -26.73
N THR A 248 -9.05 6.95 -25.81
CA THR A 248 -9.82 8.20 -25.79
C THR A 248 -9.36 9.16 -24.68
N VAL A 249 -8.12 8.99 -24.20
CA VAL A 249 -7.55 9.79 -23.11
C VAL A 249 -7.33 11.24 -23.55
N ASN A 250 -7.77 12.19 -22.72
CA ASN A 250 -7.42 13.59 -22.85
C ASN A 250 -6.23 13.91 -21.93
N ALA A 251 -5.07 14.22 -22.50
CA ALA A 251 -3.85 14.49 -21.76
C ALA A 251 -3.51 15.99 -21.74
N THR A 252 -3.21 16.52 -20.56
CA THR A 252 -2.67 17.87 -20.35
C THR A 252 -1.34 17.75 -19.59
N ILE A 253 -0.23 18.03 -20.26
CA ILE A 253 1.11 17.97 -19.67
C ILE A 253 1.69 19.39 -19.70
N THR A 254 2.01 19.96 -18.54
CA THR A 254 2.43 21.37 -18.44
C THR A 254 3.51 21.53 -17.37
N GLY A 255 4.70 21.99 -17.76
CA GLY A 255 5.79 22.21 -16.81
C GLY A 255 6.35 20.90 -16.22
N ALA A 256 6.34 19.81 -16.99
CA ALA A 256 6.98 18.54 -16.64
C ALA A 256 8.29 18.39 -17.42
N GLU A 257 9.29 17.75 -16.80
CA GLU A 257 10.54 17.36 -17.46
C GLU A 257 10.46 15.88 -17.83
N ILE A 258 10.63 15.54 -19.11
CA ILE A 258 10.58 14.17 -19.61
C ILE A 258 11.86 13.90 -20.41
N LYS A 259 12.72 13.02 -19.89
CA LYS A 259 14.06 12.76 -20.42
C LYS A 259 14.29 11.28 -20.68
N GLY A 260 14.56 10.94 -21.94
CA GLY A 260 15.11 9.64 -22.30
C GLY A 260 16.63 9.63 -22.07
N VAL A 261 17.16 8.58 -21.44
CA VAL A 261 18.62 8.45 -21.20
C VAL A 261 19.28 7.38 -22.07
N GLY A 262 18.55 6.83 -23.04
CA GLY A 262 19.03 5.76 -23.91
C GLY A 262 19.06 4.39 -23.21
N ARG A 263 19.07 3.32 -24.00
CA ARG A 263 19.34 1.98 -23.49
C ARG A 263 20.86 1.84 -23.38
N GLU A 264 21.37 1.51 -22.19
CA GLU A 264 22.74 1.02 -22.07
C GLU A 264 22.86 -0.23 -22.96
N ARG A 265 23.72 -0.15 -23.98
CA ARG A 265 24.02 -1.25 -24.92
C ARG A 265 25.07 -2.17 -24.34
#